data_AF-B6Y8Q3-F1
#
_entry.id   AF-B6Y8Q3-F1
#
_cell.length_a   1.000
_cell.length_b   1.000
_cell.length_c   1.000
_cell.angle_alpha   90.00
_cell.angle_beta   90.00
_cell.angle_gamma   90.00
#
_symmetry.space_group_name_H-M   'P 1'
#
loop_
_entity.id
_entity.type
_entity.pdbx_description
1 polymer ?
#
loop_
_entity_poly.entity_id
_entity_poly.type
_entity_poly.pdbx_seq_one_letter_code
_entity_poly.pdbx_strand_id
1 'polypeptide(L)'
;MKTYISGKDKHIRTIKKPVHDTIKIYLDGEKTEKYSVNYSTGEIAFMKPPAKGTIITASFEFDVPVRFDTDYLNASIDNYGSNSWNNIPLVEVK
;
A
#
# COMPACT_ATOMS: atom_id res chain seq x y z
N MET A 1 2.61 -2.04 9.19
CA MET A 1 3.80 -2.60 8.51
C MET A 1 3.47 -3.98 7.97
N LYS A 2 4.04 -4.37 6.83
CA LYS A 2 3.88 -5.72 6.26
C LYS A 2 5.25 -6.37 6.13
N THR A 3 5.40 -7.57 6.70
CA THR A 3 6.62 -8.36 6.56
C THR A 3 6.42 -9.42 5.49
N TYR A 4 7.25 -9.37 4.47
CA TYR A 4 7.34 -10.38 3.42
C TYR A 4 8.50 -11.31 3.74
N ILE A 5 8.27 -12.61 3.65
CA ILE A 5 9.26 -13.65 3.93
C ILE A 5 9.50 -14.42 2.64
N SER A 6 10.76 -14.49 2.21
CA SER A 6 11.18 -15.28 1.04
C SER A 6 12.35 -16.16 1.47
N GLY A 7 12.09 -17.45 1.68
CA GLY A 7 13.08 -18.37 2.27
C GLY A 7 13.55 -17.88 3.65
N LYS A 8 14.84 -17.53 3.75
CA LYS A 8 15.44 -16.99 4.99
C LYS A 8 15.39 -15.46 5.06
N ASP A 9 15.09 -14.78 3.96
CA ASP A 9 15.08 -13.32 3.88
C ASP A 9 13.76 -12.75 4.37
N LYS A 10 13.84 -11.64 5.10
CA LYS A 10 12.70 -10.88 5.61
C LYS A 10 12.78 -9.44 5.14
N HIS A 11 11.74 -8.98 4.46
CA HIS A 11 11.59 -7.59 4.05
C HIS A 11 10.42 -6.95 4.79
N ILE A 12 10.69 -5.89 5.56
CA ILE A 12 9.67 -5.14 6.30
C ILE A 12 9.34 -3.87 5.53
N ARG A 13 8.07 -3.73 5.15
CA ARG A 13 7.52 -2.54 4.50
C ARG A 13 6.71 -1.72 5.49
N THR A 14 7.11 -0.46 5.67
CA THR A 14 6.25 0.56 6.28
C THR A 14 5.25 1.05 5.25
N ILE A 15 3.96 1.02 5.58
CA ILE A 15 2.90 1.42 4.65
C ILE A 15 2.40 2.80 5.08
N LYS A 16 2.60 3.79 4.22
CA LYS A 16 2.25 5.20 4.47
C LYS A 16 1.05 5.71 3.67
N LYS A 17 0.66 4.98 2.62
CA LYS A 17 -0.45 5.35 1.71
C LYS A 17 -1.47 4.22 1.62
N PRO A 18 -2.24 3.96 2.68
CA PRO A 18 -3.37 3.04 2.57
C PRO A 18 -4.45 3.66 1.69
N VAL A 19 -5.16 2.83 0.93
CA VAL A 19 -6.28 3.28 0.09
C VAL A 19 -7.45 3.64 1.00
N HIS A 20 -8.07 4.79 0.73
CA HIS A 20 -9.24 5.25 1.45
C HIS A 20 -10.33 4.18 1.50
N ASP A 21 -10.99 4.09 2.66
CA ASP A 21 -12.15 3.22 2.90
C ASP A 21 -11.91 1.71 2.78
N THR A 22 -10.66 1.28 2.59
CA THR A 22 -10.30 -0.16 2.57
C THR A 22 -9.84 -0.68 3.93
N ILE A 23 -9.52 0.21 4.87
CA ILE A 23 -8.93 -0.14 6.15
C ILE A 23 -9.96 -0.75 7.09
N LYS A 24 -9.69 -1.95 7.56
CA LYS A 24 -10.41 -2.65 8.62
C LYS A 24 -9.41 -3.05 9.70
N ILE A 25 -9.71 -2.70 10.94
CA ILE A 25 -8.88 -3.03 12.10
C ILE A 25 -9.60 -4.02 12.99
N TYR A 26 -8.83 -4.95 13.52
CA TYR A 26 -9.30 -5.98 14.42
C TYR A 26 -8.48 -5.96 15.71
N LEU A 27 -9.18 -6.03 16.84
CA LEU A 27 -8.62 -6.16 18.17
C LEU A 27 -8.96 -7.58 18.65
N ASP A 28 -7.94 -8.41 18.88
CA ASP A 28 -8.13 -9.83 19.27
C ASP A 28 -9.06 -10.61 18.32
N GLY A 29 -9.06 -10.23 17.04
CA GLY A 29 -9.89 -10.85 15.99
C GLY A 29 -11.25 -10.18 15.78
N GLU A 30 -11.69 -9.29 16.67
CA GLU A 30 -12.96 -8.56 16.54
C GLU A 30 -12.79 -7.25 15.78
N LYS A 31 -13.62 -7.02 14.76
CA LYS A 31 -13.61 -5.77 13.98
C LYS A 31 -14.00 -4.59 14.87
N THR A 32 -13.24 -3.51 14.82
CA THR A 32 -13.56 -2.24 15.46
C THR A 32 -13.78 -1.15 14.41
N GLU A 33 -14.53 -0.11 14.76
CA GLU A 33 -14.66 1.13 13.97
C GLU A 33 -14.24 2.35 14.80
N LYS A 34 -13.71 2.13 16.02
CA LYS A 34 -13.33 3.18 16.99
C LYS A 34 -11.90 3.67 16.77
N TYR A 35 -11.60 4.09 15.54
CA TYR A 35 -10.31 4.65 15.16
C TYR A 35 -10.45 5.72 14.08
N SER A 36 -9.44 6.56 13.95
CA SER A 36 -9.28 7.50 12.85
C SER A 36 -7.98 7.19 12.10
N VAL A 37 -7.95 7.50 10.80
CA VAL A 37 -6.79 7.29 9.95
C VAL A 37 -6.33 8.63 9.38
N ASN A 38 -5.05 8.94 9.53
CA ASN A 38 -4.40 10.00 8.79
C ASN A 38 -3.86 9.42 7.47
N TYR A 39 -4.58 9.62 6.37
CA TYR A 39 -4.21 9.08 5.06
C TYR A 39 -2.98 9.77 4.43
N SER A 40 -2.53 10.91 4.97
CA SER A 40 -1.29 11.56 4.52
C SER A 40 -0.04 10.92 5.14
N THR A 41 -0.14 10.38 6.36
CA THR A 41 0.98 9.74 7.07
C THR A 41 0.87 8.21 7.14
N GLY A 42 -0.34 7.67 6.97
CA GLY A 42 -0.68 6.26 7.19
C GLY A 42 -0.86 5.89 8.67
N GLU A 43 -0.95 6.88 9.56
CA GLU A 43 -1.09 6.66 11.00
C GLU A 43 -2.53 6.38 11.40
N ILE A 44 -2.69 5.48 12.36
CA ILE A 44 -3.99 5.08 12.90
C ILE A 44 -4.01 5.46 14.38
N ALA A 45 -5.03 6.21 14.78
CA ALA A 45 -5.27 6.57 16.17
C ALA A 45 -6.55 5.91 16.67
N PHE A 46 -6.45 5.17 17.78
CA PHE A 46 -7.62 4.60 18.45
C PHE A 46 -8.28 5.65 19.35
N MET A 47 -9.61 5.76 19.30
CA MET A 47 -10.35 6.70 20.15
C MET A 47 -10.24 6.35 21.64
N LYS A 48 -10.09 5.06 21.95
CA LYS A 48 -9.77 4.55 23.27
C LYS A 48 -8.55 3.63 23.15
N PRO A 49 -7.54 3.74 24.03
CA PRO A 49 -6.40 2.83 24.02
C PRO A 49 -6.86 1.36 24.08
N PRO A 50 -6.33 0.47 23.21
CA PRO A 50 -6.52 -0.97 23.34
C PRO A 50 -6.01 -1.47 24.70
N ALA A 51 -6.59 -2.57 25.19
CA ALA A 51 -6.12 -3.18 26.41
C ALA A 51 -4.66 -3.68 26.25
N LYS A 52 -3.92 -3.71 27.35
CA LYS A 52 -2.55 -4.21 27.33
C LYS A 52 -2.54 -5.67 26.90
N GLY A 53 -1.75 -5.99 25.87
CA GLY A 53 -1.63 -7.34 25.33
C GLY A 53 -2.62 -7.68 24.21
N THR A 54 -3.55 -6.79 23.87
CA THR A 54 -4.45 -6.97 22.71
C THR A 54 -3.65 -7.09 21.42
N ILE A 55 -3.97 -8.12 20.64
CA ILE A 55 -3.39 -8.34 19.32
C ILE A 55 -4.12 -7.44 18.33
N ILE A 56 -3.38 -6.52 17.73
CA ILE A 56 -3.89 -5.60 16.71
C ILE A 56 -3.55 -6.18 15.33
N THR A 57 -4.58 -6.42 14.51
CA THR A 57 -4.41 -6.79 13.11
C THR A 57 -5.21 -5.87 12.21
N ALA A 58 -4.82 -5.78 10.94
CA ALA A 58 -5.51 -4.93 9.97
C ALA A 58 -5.51 -5.56 8.59
N SER A 59 -6.56 -5.31 7.82
CA SER A 59 -6.68 -5.60 6.39
C SER A 59 -6.99 -4.31 5.65
N PHE A 60 -6.32 -4.06 4.53
CA PHE A 60 -6.42 -2.85 3.74
C PHE A 60 -5.68 -3.02 2.42
N GLU A 61 -6.01 -2.17 1.46
CA GLU A 61 -5.24 -1.97 0.23
C GLU A 61 -4.28 -0.79 0.43
N PHE A 62 -3.19 -0.76 -0.32
CA PHE A 62 -2.22 0.32 -0.25
C PHE A 62 -1.51 0.54 -1.57
N ASP A 63 -1.11 1.78 -1.78
CA ASP A 63 -0.34 2.18 -2.95
C ASP A 63 1.17 2.10 -2.67
N VAL A 64 1.91 1.68 -3.69
CA VAL A 64 3.37 1.72 -3.69
C VAL A 64 3.81 2.86 -4.61
N PRO A 65 4.55 3.87 -4.11
CA PRO A 65 5.05 4.93 -4.96
C PRO A 65 6.05 4.35 -5.97
N VAL A 66 5.81 4.63 -7.24
CA VAL A 66 6.66 4.22 -8.35
C VAL A 66 7.04 5.44 -9.20
N ARG A 67 8.13 5.30 -9.94
CA ARG A 67 8.49 6.20 -11.05
C ARG A 67 8.74 5.37 -12.30
N PHE A 68 8.74 6.01 -13.47
CA PHE A 68 9.25 5.39 -14.68
C PHE A 68 10.72 5.01 -14.49
N ASP A 69 11.07 3.81 -14.94
CA ASP A 69 12.45 3.33 -14.90
C ASP A 69 13.31 3.98 -16.01
N THR A 70 12.65 4.52 -17.04
CA THR A 70 13.27 5.17 -18.19
C THR A 70 12.82 6.62 -18.33
N ASP A 71 13.68 7.46 -18.92
CA ASP A 71 13.38 8.87 -19.19
C ASP A 71 12.62 9.07 -20.52
N TYR A 72 12.42 8.01 -21.29
CA TYR A 72 11.67 8.01 -22.54
C TYR A 72 10.42 7.12 -22.43
N LEU A 73 9.40 7.49 -23.21
CA LEU A 73 8.13 6.77 -23.29
C LEU A 73 7.76 6.57 -24.76
N ASN A 74 8.35 5.54 -25.37
CA ASN A 74 8.27 5.31 -26.81
C ASN A 74 6.88 4.79 -27.22
N ALA A 75 6.18 5.57 -28.04
CA ALA A 75 4.93 5.17 -28.67
C ALA A 75 5.22 4.45 -30.01
N SER A 76 4.45 3.42 -30.32
CA SER A 76 4.41 2.79 -31.65
C SER A 76 3.09 3.11 -32.33
N ILE A 77 3.10 3.31 -33.64
CA ILE A 77 1.87 3.48 -34.44
C ILE A 77 1.49 2.10 -34.98
N ASP A 78 0.39 1.55 -34.49
CA ASP A 78 -0.07 0.23 -34.94
C ASP A 78 -0.99 0.35 -36.16
N ASN A 79 -1.73 1.46 -36.27
CA ASN A 79 -2.56 1.81 -37.41
C ASN A 79 -2.86 3.32 -37.41
N TYR A 80 -3.43 3.84 -38.50
CA TYR A 80 -3.85 5.25 -38.56
C TYR A 80 -4.80 5.59 -37.41
N GLY A 81 -4.38 6.53 -36.54
CA GLY A 81 -5.14 6.95 -35.36
C GLY A 81 -4.97 6.06 -34.11
N SER A 82 -4.11 5.04 -34.14
CA SER A 82 -3.84 4.15 -33.01
C SER A 82 -2.36 4.14 -32.62
N ASN A 83 -2.09 4.51 -31.37
CA ASN A 83 -0.76 4.45 -30.77
C ASN A 83 -0.75 3.47 -29.59
N SER A 84 0.32 2.69 -29.46
CA SER A 84 0.54 1.78 -28.32
C SER A 84 1.86 2.07 -27.61
N TRP A 85 1.86 1.80 -26.31
CA TRP A 85 3.06 1.77 -25.48
C TRP A 85 3.25 0.36 -24.96
N ASN A 86 4.04 -0.42 -25.70
CA ASN A 86 4.20 -1.86 -25.46
C ASN A 86 5.00 -2.18 -24.18
N ASN A 87 5.78 -1.23 -23.68
CA ASN A 87 6.56 -1.41 -22.46
C ASN A 87 6.60 -0.10 -21.66
N ILE A 88 6.08 -0.14 -20.43
CA ILE A 88 6.10 0.96 -19.48
C ILE A 88 6.77 0.45 -18.19
N PRO A 89 8.12 0.38 -18.15
CA PRO A 89 8.83 -0.15 -17.00
C PRO A 89 8.71 0.83 -15.82
N LEU A 90 8.38 0.28 -14.66
CA LEU A 90 8.21 1.03 -13.42
C LEU A 90 9.15 0.50 -12.34
N VAL A 91 9.71 1.41 -11.56
CA VAL A 91 10.53 1.08 -10.39
C VAL A 91 9.94 1.73 -9.15
N GLU A 92 9.93 0.97 -8.04
CA GLU A 92 9.51 1.49 -6.74
C GLU A 92 10.50 2.54 -6.22
N VAL A 93 9.96 3.61 -5.65
CA VAL A 93 10.72 4.68 -4.98
C VAL A 93 10.72 4.41 -3.48
N LYS A 94 11.91 4.33 -2.87
CA LYS A 94 12.09 4.12 -1.42
C LYS A 94 12.33 5.41 -0.66
#